data_AF-A0A0W0FNI9-F1
#
_entry.id   AF-A0A0W0FNI9-F1
#
_cell.length_a   1.000
_cell.length_b   1.000
_cell.length_c   1.000
_cell.angle_alpha   90.00
_cell.angle_beta   90.00
_cell.angle_gamma   90.00
#
_symmetry.space_group_name_H-M   'P 1'
#
loop_
_entity.id
_entity.type
_entity.pdbx_description
1 polymer ?
#
loop_
_entity_poly.entity_id
_entity_poly.type
_entity_poly.pdbx_seq_one_letter_code
_entity_poly.pdbx_strand_id
1 'polypeptide(L)'
;MEAEMKDHYHGPLPPAEFLDKYLGQRPVRPRFKFSQKDEAAFRKVGEASEKVDRVKGNNLVKKVVEADMYTKMLKAMKPFCPTLDAENTGSSGDSNVPAHLAGEIKPDISLYKQGKETDRVTDARLIETFLEVKTEDTSKDGFDDKDKDFAKDTKSAAATRAQMATYAGSIMASQFRTHLFSVWISNKSARLIRWDRGGAIVSQKFNYAEEPHLADFLWRFSFANAEARGHDPCVGPADDRLQVVKTAKRLLNLETYNRVWKFSVFDEETNTT
;
A
#
# COMPACT_ATOMS: atom_id res chain seq x y z
N MET A 1 13.57 -10.27 -10.23
CA MET A 1 12.49 -10.06 -9.23
C MET A 1 11.50 -11.22 -9.18
N GLU A 2 10.72 -11.57 -10.21
CA GLU A 2 9.67 -12.60 -10.03
C GLU A 2 10.20 -14.01 -9.74
N ALA A 3 11.18 -14.50 -10.51
CA ALA A 3 11.81 -15.80 -10.28
C ALA A 3 12.51 -15.88 -8.91
N GLU A 4 12.94 -14.75 -8.37
CA GLU A 4 13.60 -14.64 -7.06
C GLU A 4 12.59 -14.60 -5.90
N MET A 5 11.32 -14.28 -6.17
CA MET A 5 10.29 -14.07 -5.14
C MET A 5 9.26 -15.20 -5.07
N LYS A 6 9.31 -16.20 -5.97
CA LYS A 6 8.26 -17.24 -6.08
C LYS A 6 7.99 -17.97 -4.75
N ASP A 7 9.04 -18.25 -3.98
CA ASP A 7 8.96 -18.97 -2.69
C ASP A 7 8.85 -18.04 -1.48
N HIS A 8 8.67 -16.74 -1.70
CA HIS A 8 8.70 -15.69 -0.68
C HIS A 8 7.31 -15.06 -0.43
N TYR A 9 6.25 -15.72 -0.91
CA TYR A 9 4.86 -15.33 -0.66
C TYR A 9 4.20 -16.29 0.32
N HIS A 10 3.78 -15.77 1.48
CA HIS A 10 3.18 -16.58 2.54
C HIS A 10 1.71 -16.22 2.75
N GLY A 11 0.87 -17.23 2.80
CA GLY A 11 -0.57 -17.09 2.97
C GLY A 11 -1.30 -18.39 2.61
N PRO A 12 -2.64 -18.35 2.58
CA PRO A 12 -3.45 -17.19 2.88
C PRO A 12 -3.80 -17.09 4.39
N LEU A 13 -3.59 -15.92 4.99
CA LEU A 13 -4.06 -15.66 6.37
C LEU A 13 -5.50 -15.14 6.39
N PRO A 14 -6.41 -15.62 7.25
CA PRO A 14 -7.72 -15.01 7.42
C PRO A 14 -7.63 -13.50 7.63
N PRO A 15 -8.47 -12.66 6.99
CA PRO A 15 -8.28 -11.20 7.02
C PRO A 15 -8.35 -10.60 8.42
N ALA A 16 -9.22 -11.14 9.29
CA ALA A 16 -9.28 -10.73 10.70
C ALA A 16 -7.96 -11.04 11.45
N GLU A 17 -7.40 -12.24 11.25
CA GLU A 17 -6.14 -12.64 11.86
C GLU A 17 -4.98 -11.78 11.33
N PHE A 18 -4.95 -11.50 10.02
CA PHE A 18 -3.98 -10.59 9.42
C PHE A 18 -4.00 -9.21 10.10
N LEU A 19 -5.20 -8.64 10.27
CA LEU A 19 -5.37 -7.33 10.90
C LEU A 19 -4.96 -7.33 12.36
N ASP A 20 -5.38 -8.32 13.13
CA ASP A 20 -5.07 -8.41 14.55
C ASP A 20 -3.56 -8.63 14.77
N LYS A 21 -2.93 -9.43 13.92
CA LYS A 21 -1.49 -9.73 14.00
C LYS A 21 -0.61 -8.54 13.63
N TYR A 22 -0.95 -7.80 12.57
CA TYR A 22 -0.03 -6.78 12.01
C TYR A 22 -0.42 -5.33 12.27
N LEU A 23 -1.68 -5.06 12.60
CA LEU A 23 -2.15 -3.71 12.93
C LEU A 23 -2.74 -3.59 14.34
N GLY A 24 -2.72 -4.69 15.11
CA GLY A 24 -3.21 -4.72 16.49
C GLY A 24 -4.69 -4.39 16.58
N GLN A 25 -5.21 -4.12 17.78
CA GLN A 25 -6.63 -3.82 17.98
C GLN A 25 -7.03 -2.45 17.43
N ARG A 26 -8.31 -2.29 17.09
CA ARG A 26 -8.89 -1.01 16.71
C ARG A 26 -8.68 0.04 17.82
N PRO A 27 -8.42 1.30 17.48
CA PRO A 27 -8.38 2.36 18.48
C PRO A 27 -9.72 2.45 19.23
N VAL A 28 -9.64 2.70 20.54
CA VAL A 28 -10.83 2.78 21.43
C VAL A 28 -11.72 3.95 21.04
N ARG A 29 -11.11 5.10 20.68
CA ARG A 29 -11.79 6.28 20.15
C ARG A 29 -10.96 6.93 19.04
N PRO A 30 -11.59 7.40 17.95
CA PRO A 30 -13.00 7.21 17.61
C PRO A 30 -13.36 5.73 17.41
N ARG A 31 -14.62 5.36 17.65
CA ARG A 31 -15.06 3.96 17.53
C ARG A 31 -15.30 3.62 16.06
N PHE A 32 -14.67 2.56 15.58
CA PHE A 32 -14.94 2.00 14.25
C PHE A 32 -16.41 1.65 14.09
N LYS A 33 -17.02 2.08 12.98
CA LYS A 33 -18.37 1.73 12.57
C LYS A 33 -18.37 1.46 11.08
N PHE A 34 -18.85 0.28 10.70
CA PHE A 34 -19.16 -0.07 9.33
C PHE A 34 -20.68 -0.13 9.20
N SER A 35 -21.28 0.95 8.73
CA SER A 35 -22.74 1.06 8.61
C SER A 35 -23.25 0.52 7.28
N GLN A 36 -24.56 0.29 7.16
CA GLN A 36 -25.19 -0.07 5.89
C GLN A 36 -24.92 0.96 4.78
N LYS A 37 -24.73 2.24 5.12
CA LYS A 37 -24.35 3.28 4.16
C LYS A 37 -22.94 3.06 3.62
N ASP A 38 -22.02 2.63 4.49
CA ASP A 38 -20.63 2.37 4.12
C ASP A 38 -20.52 1.09 3.28
N GLU A 39 -21.23 0.04 3.70
CA GLU A 39 -21.39 -1.19 2.92
C GLU A 39 -21.94 -0.90 1.52
N ALA A 40 -23.01 -0.11 1.41
CA ALA A 40 -23.57 0.32 0.13
C ALA A 40 -22.59 1.17 -0.70
N ALA A 41 -21.71 1.94 -0.07
CA ALA A 41 -20.69 2.71 -0.76
C ALA A 41 -19.62 1.79 -1.38
N PHE A 42 -19.13 0.79 -0.64
CA PHE A 42 -18.19 -0.20 -1.18
C PHE A 42 -18.84 -1.12 -2.23
N ARG A 43 -20.11 -1.50 -2.04
CA ARG A 43 -20.87 -2.26 -3.05
C ARG A 43 -20.93 -1.55 -4.40
N LYS A 44 -21.15 -0.23 -4.40
CA LYS A 44 -21.12 0.58 -5.63
C LYS A 44 -19.76 0.57 -6.33
N VAL A 45 -18.66 0.40 -5.59
CA VAL A 45 -17.33 0.25 -6.20
C VAL A 45 -17.25 -1.08 -6.96
N GLY A 46 -17.69 -2.17 -6.33
CA GLY A 46 -17.76 -3.48 -6.98
C GLY A 46 -18.67 -3.49 -8.20
N GLU A 47 -19.86 -2.88 -8.12
CA GLU A 47 -20.76 -2.72 -9.26
C GLU A 47 -20.13 -1.93 -10.42
N ALA A 48 -19.31 -0.91 -10.12
CA ALA A 48 -18.61 -0.14 -11.14
C ALA A 48 -17.44 -0.90 -11.80
N SER A 49 -16.94 -1.96 -11.15
CA SER A 49 -15.91 -2.84 -11.69
C SER A 49 -16.46 -3.87 -12.68
N GLU A 50 -17.78 -4.08 -12.70
CA GLU A 50 -18.45 -4.99 -13.64
C GLU A 50 -18.70 -4.31 -14.99
N LYS A 51 -18.76 -5.11 -16.08
CA LYS A 51 -19.04 -4.61 -17.42
C LYS A 51 -20.46 -4.07 -17.50
N VAL A 52 -20.61 -2.74 -17.51
CA VAL A 52 -21.90 -2.11 -17.79
C VAL A 52 -22.11 -2.05 -19.32
N ASP A 53 -23.25 -2.54 -19.79
CA ASP A 53 -23.67 -2.37 -21.18
C ASP A 53 -23.92 -0.88 -21.45
N ARG A 54 -23.17 -0.28 -22.37
CA ARG A 54 -23.45 1.06 -22.90
C ARG A 54 -23.85 0.98 -24.35
N VAL A 55 -24.96 1.62 -24.70
CA VAL A 55 -25.40 1.75 -26.09
C VAL A 55 -24.63 2.92 -26.72
N LYS A 56 -23.86 2.65 -27.78
CA LYS A 56 -23.26 3.69 -28.63
C LYS A 56 -23.74 3.47 -30.07
N GLY A 57 -24.78 4.19 -30.49
CA GLY A 57 -25.52 3.88 -31.71
C GLY A 57 -26.32 2.59 -31.55
N ASN A 58 -26.35 1.71 -32.56
CA ASN A 58 -27.02 0.40 -32.48
C ASN A 58 -26.17 -0.71 -31.82
N ASN A 59 -24.96 -0.41 -31.36
CA ASN A 59 -24.04 -1.42 -30.81
C ASN A 59 -23.92 -1.30 -29.28
N LEU A 60 -24.07 -2.45 -28.61
CA LEU A 60 -23.74 -2.63 -27.19
C LEU A 60 -22.21 -2.64 -27.04
N VAL A 61 -21.66 -1.63 -26.37
CA VAL A 61 -20.24 -1.57 -26.01
C VAL A 61 -20.13 -1.84 -24.51
N LYS A 62 -19.60 -3.00 -24.15
CA LYS A 62 -19.23 -3.35 -22.76
C LYS A 62 -17.94 -2.63 -22.41
N LYS A 63 -18.00 -1.59 -21.57
CA LYS A 63 -16.78 -0.87 -21.12
C LYS A 63 -16.83 -0.63 -19.62
N VAL A 64 -15.89 -1.23 -18.90
CA VAL A 64 -15.57 -0.83 -17.53
C VAL A 64 -14.90 0.54 -17.60
N VAL A 65 -15.40 1.50 -16.82
CA VAL A 65 -14.75 2.80 -16.68
C VAL A 65 -13.98 2.76 -15.37
N GLU A 66 -12.72 2.35 -15.46
CA GLU A 66 -11.78 2.27 -14.35
C GLU A 66 -11.72 3.57 -13.52
N ALA A 67 -11.82 4.73 -14.19
CA ALA A 67 -11.93 6.03 -13.52
C ALA A 67 -13.17 6.19 -12.60
N ASP A 68 -14.29 5.56 -12.93
CA ASP A 68 -15.49 5.56 -12.08
C ASP A 68 -15.29 4.69 -10.84
N MET A 69 -14.62 3.54 -11.00
CA MET A 69 -14.24 2.67 -9.89
C MET A 69 -13.31 3.42 -8.92
N TYR A 70 -12.27 4.12 -9.41
CA TYR A 70 -11.41 4.94 -8.56
C TYR A 70 -12.18 6.03 -7.81
N THR A 71 -13.04 6.77 -8.52
CA THR A 71 -13.83 7.86 -7.93
C THR A 71 -14.73 7.35 -6.81
N LYS A 72 -15.35 6.18 -6.99
CA LYS A 72 -16.19 5.55 -5.97
C LYS A 72 -15.37 4.99 -4.81
N MET A 73 -14.23 4.36 -5.11
CA MET A 73 -13.33 3.82 -4.09
C MET A 73 -12.83 4.93 -3.16
N LEU A 74 -12.33 6.04 -3.71
CA LEU A 74 -11.90 7.22 -2.93
C LEU A 74 -13.02 7.74 -2.01
N LYS A 75 -14.28 7.78 -2.50
CA LYS A 75 -15.43 8.20 -1.69
C LYS A 75 -15.77 7.20 -0.58
N ALA A 76 -15.73 5.90 -0.87
CA ALA A 76 -16.03 4.84 0.09
C ALA A 76 -14.97 4.74 1.21
N MET A 77 -13.70 4.98 0.87
CA MET A 77 -12.58 4.93 1.82
C MET A 77 -12.50 6.16 2.73
N LYS A 78 -12.99 7.32 2.30
CA LYS A 78 -12.83 8.60 3.02
C LYS A 78 -13.21 8.55 4.51
N PRO A 79 -14.35 7.94 4.93
CA PRO A 79 -14.68 7.84 6.35
C PRO A 79 -13.69 7.00 7.17
N PHE A 80 -12.93 6.12 6.51
CA PHE A 80 -11.99 5.20 7.13
C PHE A 80 -10.54 5.68 7.10
N CYS A 81 -10.26 6.83 6.49
CA CYS A 81 -8.95 7.46 6.42
C CYS A 81 -8.91 8.83 7.14
N PRO A 82 -9.31 8.95 8.41
CA PRO A 82 -9.45 10.26 9.08
C PRO A 82 -8.15 11.06 9.20
N THR A 83 -6.98 10.43 9.09
CA THR A 83 -5.67 11.08 9.18
C THR A 83 -4.82 10.90 7.91
N LEU A 84 -5.42 10.37 6.84
CA LEU A 84 -4.75 10.03 5.59
C LEU A 84 -5.54 10.58 4.41
N ASP A 85 -4.85 11.09 3.41
CA ASP A 85 -5.45 11.50 2.15
C ASP A 85 -5.22 10.43 1.09
N ALA A 86 -6.30 9.92 0.51
CA ALA A 86 -6.25 8.98 -0.61
C ALA A 86 -6.39 9.74 -1.92
N GLU A 87 -5.52 9.45 -2.88
CA GLU A 87 -5.49 10.11 -4.18
C GLU A 87 -5.46 9.11 -5.32
N ASN A 88 -6.10 9.46 -6.44
CA ASN A 88 -5.98 8.71 -7.69
C ASN A 88 -4.62 9.02 -8.32
N THR A 89 -3.74 8.04 -8.31
CA THR A 89 -2.37 8.11 -8.83
C THR A 89 -2.18 7.34 -10.14
N GLY A 90 -3.18 6.55 -10.57
CA GLY A 90 -3.09 5.65 -11.73
C GLY A 90 -2.83 6.35 -13.08
N SER A 91 -3.04 7.66 -13.17
CA SER A 91 -2.71 8.46 -14.37
C SER A 91 -1.39 9.22 -14.30
N SER A 92 -0.71 9.27 -13.14
CA SER A 92 0.41 10.17 -12.90
C SER A 92 1.49 9.49 -12.07
N GLY A 93 2.42 8.75 -12.68
CA GLY A 93 3.42 8.02 -11.91
C GLY A 93 4.60 8.88 -11.46
N ASP A 94 5.44 8.27 -10.64
CA ASP A 94 6.67 8.84 -10.10
C ASP A 94 7.89 8.19 -10.76
N SER A 95 8.58 8.96 -11.60
CA SER A 95 9.85 8.57 -12.24
C SER A 95 11.10 9.00 -11.45
N ASN A 96 10.92 9.67 -10.32
CA ASN A 96 11.97 10.12 -9.40
C ASN A 96 12.14 9.13 -8.24
N VAL A 97 12.23 7.86 -8.59
CA VAL A 97 12.57 6.76 -7.67
C VAL A 97 14.08 6.46 -7.74
N PRO A 98 14.68 5.87 -6.69
CA PRO A 98 16.11 5.56 -6.68
C PRO A 98 16.57 4.82 -7.94
N ALA A 99 17.71 5.24 -8.51
CA ALA A 99 18.17 4.81 -9.84
C ALA A 99 18.34 3.29 -10.05
N HIS A 100 18.44 2.51 -8.97
CA HIS A 100 18.53 1.04 -9.04
C HIS A 100 17.17 0.35 -9.24
N LEU A 101 16.06 1.12 -9.21
CA LEU A 101 14.71 0.64 -9.47
C LEU A 101 14.28 1.20 -10.81
N ALA A 102 14.35 0.36 -11.84
CA ALA A 102 13.98 0.74 -13.19
C ALA A 102 12.46 0.91 -13.30
N GLY A 103 11.99 2.14 -13.49
CA GLY A 103 10.64 2.44 -13.96
C GLY A 103 9.90 3.52 -13.19
N GLU A 104 8.88 4.08 -13.85
CA GLU A 104 7.84 4.92 -13.24
C GLU A 104 7.03 4.05 -12.27
N ILE A 105 6.97 4.42 -10.98
CA ILE A 105 6.00 3.78 -10.08
C ILE A 105 4.65 4.45 -10.24
N LYS A 106 3.60 3.65 -10.39
CA LYS A 106 2.27 4.17 -10.72
C LYS A 106 1.18 3.30 -10.09
N PRO A 107 1.09 3.23 -8.75
CA PRO A 107 -0.05 2.61 -8.11
C PRO A 107 -1.35 3.33 -8.52
N ASP A 108 -2.46 2.62 -8.54
CA ASP A 108 -3.75 3.20 -8.95
C ASP A 108 -4.26 4.24 -7.94
N ILE A 109 -4.20 3.90 -6.64
CA ILE A 109 -4.57 4.80 -5.55
C ILE A 109 -3.46 4.77 -4.49
N SER A 110 -2.97 5.94 -4.11
CA SER A 110 -1.94 6.09 -3.07
C SER A 110 -2.50 6.85 -1.88
N LEU A 111 -2.12 6.44 -0.68
CA LEU A 111 -2.49 7.10 0.57
C LEU A 111 -1.28 7.82 1.16
N TYR A 112 -1.53 9.03 1.62
CA TYR A 112 -0.52 9.94 2.17
C TYR A 112 -0.93 10.42 3.56
N LYS A 113 0.03 10.88 4.36
CA LYS A 113 -0.30 11.64 5.58
C LYS A 113 -1.02 12.94 5.19
N GLN A 114 -2.06 13.28 5.96
CA GLN A 114 -2.74 14.57 5.81
C GLN A 114 -1.76 15.74 5.91
N GLY A 115 -2.00 16.74 5.06
CA GLY A 115 -1.12 17.91 4.99
C GLY A 115 0.24 17.61 4.34
N LYS A 116 0.33 16.58 3.48
CA LYS A 116 1.52 16.37 2.66
C LYS A 116 1.84 17.65 1.87
N GLU A 117 3.12 17.96 1.77
CA GLU A 117 3.62 19.10 0.99
C GLU A 117 4.38 18.56 -0.22
N THR A 118 3.70 18.49 -1.36
CA THR A 118 4.28 18.12 -2.65
C THR A 118 3.43 18.68 -3.77
N ASP A 119 4.06 19.10 -4.86
CA ASP A 119 3.41 19.48 -6.12
C ASP A 119 3.13 18.25 -7.01
N ARG A 120 3.61 17.08 -6.60
CA ARG A 120 3.52 15.82 -7.34
C ARG A 120 2.28 15.04 -6.92
N VAL A 121 1.54 14.52 -7.90
CA VAL A 121 0.39 13.62 -7.64
C VAL A 121 0.87 12.30 -7.05
N THR A 122 1.92 11.71 -7.62
CA THR A 122 2.59 10.54 -7.06
C THR A 122 3.98 10.92 -6.57
N ASP A 123 4.23 10.63 -5.30
CA ASP A 123 5.54 10.82 -4.67
C ASP A 123 5.88 9.63 -3.79
N ALA A 124 6.69 8.72 -4.30
CA ALA A 124 7.14 7.48 -3.65
C ALA A 124 7.68 7.71 -2.24
N ARG A 125 8.26 8.89 -2.01
CA ARG A 125 8.89 9.29 -0.74
C ARG A 125 7.86 9.62 0.34
N LEU A 126 6.60 9.78 -0.03
CA LEU A 126 5.50 10.20 0.86
C LEU A 126 4.36 9.17 0.95
N ILE A 127 4.33 8.15 0.08
CA ILE A 127 3.28 7.11 0.10
C ILE A 127 3.39 6.28 1.40
N GLU A 128 2.30 6.23 2.16
CA GLU A 128 2.21 5.39 3.37
C GLU A 128 1.69 3.98 3.05
N THR A 129 0.77 3.85 2.09
CA THR A 129 0.25 2.59 1.56
C THR A 129 -0.39 2.83 0.19
N PHE A 130 -0.61 1.78 -0.61
CA PHE A 130 -1.24 1.88 -1.93
C PHE A 130 -2.27 0.77 -2.18
N LEU A 131 -3.21 1.06 -3.06
CA LEU A 131 -4.17 0.12 -3.62
C LEU A 131 -3.85 -0.08 -5.10
N GLU A 132 -3.67 -1.33 -5.51
CA GLU A 132 -3.61 -1.74 -6.91
C GLU A 132 -4.94 -2.34 -7.30
N VAL A 133 -5.59 -1.76 -8.30
CA VAL A 133 -6.94 -2.09 -8.73
C VAL A 133 -6.89 -2.71 -10.12
N LYS A 134 -7.17 -4.01 -10.19
CA LYS A 134 -7.52 -4.64 -11.46
C LYS A 134 -9.04 -4.57 -11.59
N THR A 135 -9.57 -4.39 -12.79
CA THR A 135 -11.02 -4.28 -13.02
C THR A 135 -11.72 -5.65 -12.80
N GLU A 136 -12.47 -6.15 -13.78
CA GLU A 136 -13.17 -7.43 -13.70
C GLU A 136 -12.25 -8.68 -13.84
N ASP A 137 -11.00 -8.49 -14.26
CA ASP A 137 -10.10 -9.58 -14.61
C ASP A 137 -9.46 -10.25 -13.38
N THR A 138 -10.22 -11.14 -12.76
CA THR A 138 -9.77 -11.97 -11.63
C THR A 138 -8.64 -12.94 -12.00
N SER A 139 -8.32 -13.13 -13.29
CA SER A 139 -7.18 -13.95 -13.70
C SER A 139 -5.83 -13.32 -13.31
N LYS A 140 -5.84 -12.01 -13.04
CA LYS A 140 -4.70 -11.20 -12.56
C LYS A 140 -4.50 -11.28 -11.05
N ASP A 141 -5.34 -12.00 -10.32
CA ASP A 141 -5.04 -12.32 -8.93
C ASP A 141 -3.71 -13.07 -8.85
N GLY A 142 -2.77 -12.52 -8.08
CA GLY A 142 -1.45 -13.09 -7.87
C GLY A 142 -1.49 -14.42 -7.12
N PHE A 143 -2.60 -14.72 -6.44
CA PHE A 143 -2.66 -15.80 -5.47
C PHE A 143 -3.94 -16.63 -5.60
N ASP A 144 -3.85 -17.92 -5.28
CA ASP A 144 -4.98 -18.83 -5.19
C ASP A 144 -5.00 -19.47 -3.80
N ASP A 145 -6.05 -19.17 -3.03
CA ASP A 145 -6.19 -19.63 -1.64
C ASP A 145 -6.35 -21.15 -1.53
N LYS A 146 -6.66 -21.83 -2.65
CA LYS A 146 -6.86 -23.28 -2.71
C LYS A 146 -5.67 -24.02 -3.30
N ASP A 147 -4.72 -23.32 -3.90
CA ASP A 147 -3.53 -23.93 -4.49
C ASP A 147 -2.47 -24.16 -3.41
N LYS A 148 -1.79 -25.31 -3.48
CA LYS A 148 -0.70 -25.66 -2.55
C LYS A 148 0.45 -24.67 -2.62
N ASP A 149 0.73 -24.12 -3.81
CA ASP A 149 1.88 -23.24 -4.04
C ASP A 149 1.51 -21.79 -3.71
N PHE A 150 0.22 -21.51 -3.48
CA PHE A 150 -0.40 -20.23 -3.15
C PHE A 150 -0.18 -19.12 -4.19
N ALA A 151 1.06 -18.85 -4.59
CA ALA A 151 1.42 -18.00 -5.72
C ALA A 151 1.04 -18.67 -7.05
N LYS A 152 0.04 -18.11 -7.73
CA LYS A 152 -0.50 -18.68 -8.97
C LYS A 152 0.53 -18.67 -10.11
N ASP A 153 0.76 -19.82 -10.74
CA ASP A 153 1.74 -19.98 -11.82
C ASP A 153 1.16 -19.66 -13.21
N THR A 154 0.75 -18.40 -13.39
CA THR A 154 0.32 -17.88 -14.69
C THR A 154 1.01 -16.56 -14.97
N LYS A 155 1.32 -16.28 -16.25
CA LYS A 155 2.02 -15.04 -16.66
C LYS A 155 1.33 -13.74 -16.18
N SER A 156 0.00 -13.73 -16.10
CA SER A 156 -0.76 -12.55 -15.63
C SER A 156 -0.65 -12.34 -14.11
N ALA A 157 -0.76 -13.42 -13.33
CA ALA A 157 -0.60 -13.41 -11.88
C ALA A 157 0.84 -13.03 -11.49
N ALA A 158 1.80 -13.67 -12.16
CA ALA A 158 3.21 -13.36 -12.17
C ALA A 158 3.52 -11.88 -12.35
N ALA A 159 3.05 -11.30 -13.47
CA ALA A 159 3.23 -9.88 -13.77
C ALA A 159 2.62 -8.97 -12.70
N THR A 160 1.45 -9.32 -12.16
CA THR A 160 0.79 -8.53 -11.11
C THR A 160 1.60 -8.56 -9.80
N ARG A 161 2.10 -9.73 -9.38
CA ARG A 161 2.99 -9.83 -8.21
C ARG A 161 4.26 -9.02 -8.40
N ALA A 162 4.91 -9.12 -9.57
CA ALA A 162 6.12 -8.37 -9.89
C ALA A 162 5.90 -6.86 -9.86
N GLN A 163 4.77 -6.39 -10.40
CA GLN A 163 4.38 -4.98 -10.35
C GLN A 163 4.20 -4.50 -8.91
N MET A 164 3.42 -5.22 -8.10
CA MET A 164 3.18 -4.84 -6.70
C MET A 164 4.45 -4.89 -5.84
N ALA A 165 5.31 -5.90 -6.04
CA ALA A 165 6.61 -6.01 -5.39
C ALA A 165 7.53 -4.84 -5.78
N THR A 166 7.49 -4.41 -7.05
CA THR A 166 8.24 -3.25 -7.53
C THR A 166 7.77 -1.97 -6.84
N TYR A 167 6.46 -1.73 -6.73
CA TYR A 167 5.94 -0.56 -6.01
C TYR A 167 6.31 -0.60 -4.53
N ALA A 168 6.16 -1.75 -3.88
CA ALA A 168 6.51 -1.89 -2.48
C ALA A 168 8.01 -1.68 -2.23
N GLY A 169 8.88 -2.28 -3.05
CA GLY A 169 10.33 -2.09 -3.01
C GLY A 169 10.72 -0.63 -3.21
N SER A 170 10.14 0.07 -4.19
CA SER A 170 10.42 1.49 -4.45
C SER A 170 10.01 2.41 -3.33
N ILE A 171 8.84 2.20 -2.73
CA ILE A 171 8.39 2.97 -1.58
C ILE A 171 9.31 2.71 -0.38
N MET A 172 9.65 1.44 -0.10
CA MET A 172 10.55 1.05 1.00
C MET A 172 12.02 1.43 0.78
N ALA A 173 12.45 1.68 -0.45
CA ALA A 173 13.79 2.19 -0.76
C ALA A 173 13.85 3.72 -0.68
N SER A 174 12.71 4.39 -0.89
CA SER A 174 12.58 5.86 -0.82
C SER A 174 12.35 6.38 0.59
N GLN A 175 12.01 5.49 1.52
CA GLN A 175 11.69 5.79 2.92
C GLN A 175 12.38 4.76 3.82
N PHE A 176 12.81 5.14 5.03
CA PHE A 176 13.37 4.17 5.98
C PHE A 176 12.27 3.26 6.53
N ARG A 177 12.10 2.10 5.90
CA ARG A 177 10.97 1.20 6.12
C ARG A 177 11.42 -0.23 6.44
N THR A 178 10.86 -0.80 7.50
CA THR A 178 10.99 -2.23 7.83
C THR A 178 9.98 -3.09 7.07
N HIS A 179 8.81 -2.52 6.76
CA HIS A 179 7.75 -3.17 6.00
C HIS A 179 6.82 -2.14 5.33
N LEU A 180 5.93 -2.63 4.46
CA LEU A 180 4.90 -1.82 3.81
C LEU A 180 3.62 -2.63 3.68
N PHE A 181 2.46 -1.99 3.86
CA PHE A 181 1.19 -2.59 3.52
C PHE A 181 0.71 -2.12 2.16
N SER A 182 0.06 -2.99 1.40
CA SER A 182 -0.71 -2.62 0.23
C SER A 182 -1.97 -3.47 0.12
N VAL A 183 -2.86 -3.06 -0.79
CA VAL A 183 -4.12 -3.76 -1.03
C VAL A 183 -4.21 -4.07 -2.52
N TRP A 184 -4.50 -5.32 -2.85
CA TRP A 184 -4.90 -5.71 -4.19
C TRP A 184 -6.43 -5.76 -4.27
N ILE A 185 -7.00 -5.21 -5.32
CA ILE A 185 -8.45 -5.19 -5.56
C ILE A 185 -8.73 -5.73 -6.96
N SER A 186 -9.73 -6.60 -7.10
CA SER A 186 -10.33 -6.92 -8.39
C SER A 186 -11.77 -7.34 -8.23
N ASN A 187 -12.63 -6.89 -9.15
CA ASN A 187 -14.07 -7.04 -9.03
C ASN A 187 -14.54 -6.55 -7.63
N LYS A 188 -15.30 -7.37 -6.90
CA LYS A 188 -15.71 -7.19 -5.49
C LYS A 188 -14.73 -7.76 -4.47
N SER A 189 -13.58 -8.28 -4.92
CA SER A 189 -12.60 -8.96 -4.07
C SER A 189 -11.40 -8.08 -3.73
N ALA A 190 -10.85 -8.28 -2.54
CA ALA A 190 -9.60 -7.67 -2.11
C ALA A 190 -8.69 -8.66 -1.39
N ARG A 191 -7.41 -8.32 -1.34
CA ARG A 191 -6.38 -8.96 -0.50
C ARG A 191 -5.58 -7.87 0.20
N LEU A 192 -5.30 -8.07 1.49
CA LEU A 192 -4.33 -7.28 2.24
C LEU A 192 -2.95 -7.92 2.08
N ILE A 193 -1.93 -7.10 1.86
CA ILE A 193 -0.56 -7.58 1.67
C ILE A 193 0.37 -6.80 2.60
N ARG A 194 1.24 -7.51 3.32
CA ARG A 194 2.35 -6.93 4.09
C ARG A 194 3.66 -7.38 3.46
N TRP A 195 4.41 -6.43 2.92
CA TRP A 195 5.73 -6.61 2.31
C TRP A 195 6.82 -6.34 3.33
N ASP A 196 7.91 -7.09 3.26
CA ASP A 196 9.19 -6.72 3.87
C ASP A 196 10.33 -6.99 2.87
N ARG A 197 11.57 -6.96 3.34
CA ARG A 197 12.74 -7.18 2.47
C ARG A 197 12.91 -8.63 2.02
N GLY A 198 12.22 -9.57 2.67
CA GLY A 198 12.31 -11.00 2.39
C GLY A 198 11.12 -11.57 1.63
N GLY A 199 10.01 -10.85 1.48
CA GLY A 199 8.81 -11.42 0.88
C GLY A 199 7.53 -10.62 1.10
N ALA A 200 6.40 -11.32 1.01
CA ALA A 200 5.11 -10.77 1.39
C ALA A 200 4.23 -11.80 2.11
N ILE A 201 3.46 -11.29 3.07
CA ILE A 201 2.39 -12.04 3.73
C ILE A 201 1.06 -11.52 3.18
N VAL A 202 0.18 -12.43 2.78
CA VAL A 202 -1.03 -12.11 2.03
C VAL A 202 -2.26 -12.69 2.73
N SER A 203 -3.33 -11.89 2.83
CA SER A 203 -4.60 -12.38 3.36
C SER A 203 -5.31 -13.32 2.38
N GLN A 204 -6.20 -14.17 2.91
CA GLN A 204 -7.28 -14.76 2.12
C GLN A 204 -8.01 -13.67 1.35
N LYS A 205 -8.53 -14.04 0.18
CA LYS A 205 -9.36 -13.17 -0.62
C LYS A 205 -10.71 -12.98 0.09
N PHE A 206 -11.15 -11.73 0.21
CA PHE A 206 -12.42 -11.39 0.84
C PHE A 206 -13.23 -10.44 -0.04
N ASN A 207 -14.54 -10.42 0.15
CA ASN A 207 -15.45 -9.56 -0.57
C ASN A 207 -15.55 -8.20 0.14
N TYR A 208 -14.83 -7.17 -0.35
CA TYR A 208 -14.81 -5.86 0.28
C TYR A 208 -16.16 -5.11 0.17
N ALA A 209 -17.08 -5.57 -0.69
CA ALA A 209 -18.42 -5.02 -0.85
C ALA A 209 -19.45 -5.58 0.15
N GLU A 210 -19.08 -6.63 0.90
CA GLU A 210 -19.95 -7.31 1.86
C GLU A 210 -19.29 -7.44 3.24
N GLU A 211 -17.96 -7.43 3.29
CA GLU A 211 -17.18 -7.63 4.50
C GLU A 211 -16.44 -6.36 4.93
N PRO A 212 -16.30 -6.08 6.24
CA PRO A 212 -15.72 -4.84 6.74
C PRO A 212 -14.19 -4.79 6.67
N HIS A 213 -13.52 -5.83 6.17
CA HIS A 213 -12.07 -6.00 6.33
C HIS A 213 -11.23 -4.90 5.66
N LEU A 214 -11.64 -4.39 4.49
CA LEU A 214 -10.97 -3.26 3.86
C LEU A 214 -11.17 -1.97 4.66
N ALA A 215 -12.41 -1.71 5.11
CA ALA A 215 -12.70 -0.55 5.95
C ALA A 215 -11.95 -0.60 7.30
N ASP A 216 -11.85 -1.79 7.89
CA ASP A 216 -11.12 -2.01 9.14
C ASP A 216 -9.61 -1.85 8.97
N PHE A 217 -9.04 -2.36 7.88
CA PHE A 217 -7.64 -2.11 7.49
C PHE A 217 -7.36 -0.61 7.43
N LEU A 218 -8.14 0.14 6.65
CA LEU A 218 -7.96 1.58 6.45
C LEU A 218 -8.08 2.35 7.76
N TRP A 219 -9.06 1.99 8.59
CA TRP A 219 -9.25 2.60 9.90
C TRP A 219 -8.06 2.37 10.83
N ARG A 220 -7.65 1.11 11.02
CA ARG A 220 -6.50 0.76 11.86
C ARG A 220 -5.23 1.41 11.34
N PHE A 221 -4.99 1.35 10.03
CA PHE A 221 -3.83 1.95 9.37
C PHE A 221 -3.80 3.48 9.53
N SER A 222 -4.95 4.14 9.42
CA SER A 222 -5.05 5.59 9.66
C SER A 222 -4.65 5.95 11.09
N PHE A 223 -4.99 5.16 12.11
CA PHE A 223 -4.60 5.46 13.48
C PHE A 223 -3.27 4.84 13.93
N ALA A 224 -2.66 3.98 13.12
CA ALA A 224 -1.37 3.38 13.42
C ALA A 224 -0.27 4.44 13.51
N ASN A 225 0.65 4.26 14.46
CA ASN A 225 1.85 5.09 14.57
C ASN A 225 2.83 4.78 13.42
N ALA A 226 3.90 5.57 13.30
CA ALA A 226 4.86 5.43 12.21
C ALA A 226 5.47 4.02 12.13
N GLU A 227 5.83 3.44 13.29
CA GLU A 227 6.44 2.10 13.40
C GLU A 227 5.47 0.99 12.95
N ALA A 228 4.24 1.00 13.46
CA ALA A 228 3.20 0.04 13.07
C ALA A 228 2.80 0.18 11.60
N ARG A 229 2.94 1.38 11.02
CA ARG A 229 2.81 1.53 9.57
C ARG A 229 4.00 0.97 8.82
N GLY A 230 5.17 0.85 9.44
CA GLY A 230 6.39 0.25 8.89
C GLY A 230 7.60 1.17 8.77
N HIS A 231 7.57 2.37 9.34
CA HIS A 231 8.76 3.24 9.45
C HIS A 231 9.73 2.68 10.48
N ASP A 232 11.01 2.68 10.15
CA ASP A 232 12.06 2.17 11.03
C ASP A 232 12.30 3.13 12.21
N PRO A 233 11.99 2.74 13.46
CA PRO A 233 12.19 3.60 14.62
C PRO A 233 13.68 3.84 14.94
N CYS A 234 14.58 3.01 14.39
CA CYS A 234 16.02 3.15 14.56
C CYS A 234 16.59 4.28 13.70
N VAL A 235 15.83 4.81 12.73
CA VAL A 235 16.30 5.87 11.84
C VAL A 235 15.57 7.17 12.12
N GLY A 236 16.32 8.25 12.35
CA GLY A 236 15.75 9.57 12.61
C GLY A 236 16.64 10.70 12.11
N PRO A 237 16.11 11.93 12.02
CA PRO A 237 16.95 13.08 11.70
C PRO A 237 18.02 13.26 12.78
N ALA A 238 19.26 13.47 12.35
CA ALA A 238 20.33 13.83 13.28
C ALA A 238 20.20 15.30 13.69
N ASP A 239 20.61 15.64 14.92
CA ASP A 239 20.65 17.03 15.38
C ASP A 239 21.87 17.73 14.77
N ASP A 240 21.61 18.66 13.84
CA ASP A 240 22.63 19.44 13.13
C ASP A 240 23.54 20.27 14.06
N ARG A 241 23.17 20.46 15.32
CA ARG A 241 24.00 21.15 16.31
C ARG A 241 25.17 20.27 16.79
N LEU A 242 25.05 18.94 16.68
CA LEU A 242 26.06 17.99 17.13
C LEU A 242 27.34 18.07 16.29
N GLN A 243 28.49 17.99 16.97
CA GLN A 243 29.79 18.10 16.32
C GLN A 243 30.05 16.97 15.32
N VAL A 244 29.55 15.77 15.59
CA VAL A 244 29.64 14.62 14.67
C VAL A 244 28.88 14.88 13.37
N VAL A 245 27.71 15.52 13.42
CA VAL A 245 26.92 15.85 12.23
C VAL A 245 27.61 16.94 11.40
N LYS A 246 28.12 17.99 12.06
CA LYS A 246 28.92 19.04 11.41
C LYS A 246 30.16 18.47 10.71
N THR A 247 30.83 17.52 11.38
CA THR A 247 32.00 16.83 10.84
C THR A 247 31.64 15.96 9.63
N ALA A 248 30.55 15.19 9.72
CA ALA A 248 30.05 14.38 8.62
C ALA A 248 29.68 15.23 7.40
N LYS A 249 28.93 16.33 7.56
CA LYS A 249 28.58 17.26 6.47
C LYS A 249 29.83 17.81 5.78
N ARG A 250 30.85 18.22 6.55
CA ARG A 250 32.12 18.72 6.01
C ARG A 250 32.88 17.63 5.25
N LEU A 251 33.02 16.42 5.82
CA LEU A 251 33.78 15.32 5.21
C LEU A 251 33.13 14.79 3.93
N LEU A 252 31.80 14.76 3.88
CA LEU A 252 31.02 14.30 2.73
C LEU A 252 30.73 15.44 1.73
N ASN A 253 31.27 16.64 1.95
CA ASN A 253 31.03 17.83 1.14
C ASN A 253 29.52 18.10 0.89
N LEU A 254 28.72 17.97 1.95
CA LEU A 254 27.28 18.20 1.92
C LEU A 254 26.95 19.66 2.17
N GLU A 255 25.94 20.16 1.48
CA GLU A 255 25.36 21.48 1.74
C GLU A 255 24.71 21.52 3.12
N THR A 256 24.62 22.72 3.69
CA THR A 256 24.08 22.90 5.05
C THR A 256 22.63 22.45 5.17
N TYR A 257 21.85 22.57 4.09
CA TYR A 257 20.45 22.14 4.02
C TYR A 257 20.28 20.63 3.77
N ASN A 258 21.35 19.88 3.46
CA ASN A 258 21.24 18.43 3.34
C ASN A 258 20.96 17.82 4.71
N ARG A 259 19.90 17.00 4.78
CA ARG A 259 19.53 16.28 6.00
C ARG A 259 20.50 15.11 6.22
N VAL A 260 21.06 15.05 7.42
CA VAL A 260 21.81 13.88 7.90
C VAL A 260 20.88 13.03 8.75
N TRP A 261 20.95 11.71 8.56
CA TRP A 261 20.18 10.74 9.30
C TRP A 261 21.08 10.05 10.32
N LYS A 262 20.54 9.78 11.52
CA LYS A 262 21.17 8.93 12.51
C LYS A 262 20.52 7.55 12.50
N PHE A 263 21.34 6.54 12.73
CA PHE A 263 20.90 5.16 12.95
C PHE A 263 21.24 4.77 14.39
N SER A 264 20.24 4.29 15.12
CA SER A 264 20.36 3.82 16.50
C SER A 264 20.43 2.30 16.49
N VAL A 265 21.45 1.72 17.14
CA VAL A 265 21.64 0.27 17.23
C VAL A 265 21.45 -0.12 18.68
N PHE A 266 20.55 -1.06 18.94
CA PHE A 266 20.41 -1.64 20.26
C PHE A 266 21.59 -2.58 20.54
N ASP A 267 22.26 -2.35 21.66
CA ASP A 267 23.32 -3.19 22.17
C ASP A 267 22.74 -4.19 23.16
N GLU A 268 22.73 -5.47 22.79
CA GLU A 268 22.21 -6.56 23.61
C GLU A 268 23.04 -6.83 24.87
N GLU A 269 24.35 -6.54 24.85
CA GLU A 269 25.22 -6.76 26.00
C GLU A 269 24.99 -5.71 27.09
N THR A 270 24.76 -4.46 26.68
CA THR A 270 24.57 -3.34 27.60
C THR A 270 23.10 -2.99 27.85
N ASN A 271 22.18 -3.53 27.05
CA ASN A 271 20.75 -3.24 27.07
C ASN A 271 20.47 -1.72 26.88
N THR A 272 21.21 -1.09 25.97
CA THR A 272 21.10 0.35 25.65
C THR A 272 21.02 0.62 24.15
N THR A 273 20.64 1.84 23.75
CA THR A 273 20.48 2.32 22.37
C THR A 273 21.17 3.65 22.17
#